data_AF-A0A382L0W3-F1
#
_entry.id   AF-A0A382L0W3-F1
#
_cell.length_a   1.000
_cell.length_b   1.000
_cell.length_c   1.000
_cell.angle_alpha   90.00
_cell.angle_beta   90.00
_cell.angle_gamma   90.00
#
_symmetry.space_group_name_H-M   'P 1'
#
loop_
_entity.id
_entity.type
_entity.pdbx_description
1 polymer ?
#
loop_
_entity_poly.entity_id
_entity_poly.type
_entity_poly.pdbx_seq_one_letter_code
_entity_poly.pdbx_strand_id
1 'polypeptide(L)'
;MSDLFYNPGERLLFAIGDSDMTQRKFAELIGMSPNGLNAIVKGKKRLSRILALATEQITGVEANWILNEEQPMRKDPLRKIDPWDRMIIEFKSYNVEHEFFVNVFNEIDQQSGPFRNSIDPKIAWSEEQIRKYIALINEAKRIIDFFMHLGVNEGQGPYRLGLMIMYGEFSEEQLNNSSAALFTDEKRHPSIDRIREIRLELDDLINKPNTKGD
;
A
#
# COMPACT_ATOMS: atom_id res chain seq x y z
N MET A 1 1.71 -9.89 -21.63
CA MET A 1 2.61 -8.73 -21.67
C MET A 1 4.10 -9.10 -21.63
N SER A 2 4.49 -10.39 -21.53
CA SER A 2 5.90 -10.83 -21.48
C SER A 2 6.60 -10.90 -22.85
N ASP A 3 5.90 -10.66 -23.96
CA ASP A 3 6.45 -10.86 -25.32
C ASP A 3 7.09 -9.60 -25.93
N LEU A 4 7.23 -8.52 -25.15
CA LEU A 4 7.68 -7.21 -25.64
C LEU A 4 9.15 -6.88 -25.34
N PHE A 5 9.79 -7.53 -24.35
CA PHE A 5 11.16 -7.21 -23.95
C PHE A 5 12.00 -8.46 -23.70
N TYR A 6 12.93 -8.76 -24.61
CA TYR A 6 13.72 -9.98 -24.61
C TYR A 6 15.00 -9.87 -23.76
N ASN A 7 15.43 -8.65 -23.43
CA ASN A 7 16.64 -8.45 -22.64
C ASN A 7 16.59 -7.19 -21.74
N PRO A 8 17.47 -7.11 -20.72
CA PRO A 8 17.52 -5.97 -19.81
C PRO A 8 17.83 -4.63 -20.49
N GLY A 9 18.51 -4.64 -21.63
CA GLY A 9 18.82 -3.45 -22.43
C GLY A 9 17.58 -2.85 -23.09
N GLU A 10 16.66 -3.68 -23.57
CA GLU A 10 15.36 -3.25 -24.10
C GLU A 10 14.44 -2.71 -23.00
N ARG A 11 14.42 -3.36 -21.83
CA ARG A 11 13.70 -2.86 -20.65
C ARG A 11 14.25 -1.52 -20.14
N LEU A 12 15.57 -1.35 -20.17
CA LEU A 12 16.21 -0.07 -19.89
C LEU A 12 15.80 1.00 -20.90
N LEU A 13 15.77 0.67 -22.19
CA LEU A 13 15.35 1.61 -23.23
C LEU A 13 13.88 2.01 -23.06
N PHE A 14 13.03 1.05 -22.73
CA PHE A 14 11.63 1.31 -22.41
C PHE A 14 11.51 2.29 -21.24
N ALA A 15 12.19 2.04 -20.11
CA ALA A 15 12.16 2.93 -18.96
C ALA A 15 12.58 4.38 -19.29
N ILE A 16 13.59 4.53 -20.14
CA ILE A 16 14.04 5.85 -20.60
C ILE A 16 12.95 6.52 -21.46
N GLY A 17 12.38 5.79 -22.42
CA GLY A 17 11.34 6.31 -23.32
C GLY A 17 10.04 6.65 -22.60
N ASP A 18 9.63 5.82 -21.65
CA ASP A 18 8.44 5.98 -20.79
C ASP A 18 8.52 7.23 -19.88
N SER A 19 9.74 7.76 -19.66
CA SER A 19 9.98 9.01 -18.93
C SER A 19 10.06 10.25 -19.84
N ASP A 20 9.63 10.15 -21.10
CA ASP A 20 9.74 11.19 -22.13
C ASP A 20 11.18 11.70 -22.34
N MET A 21 12.16 10.83 -22.12
CA MET A 21 13.57 11.15 -22.27
C MET A 21 14.22 10.42 -23.44
N THR A 22 15.19 11.08 -24.07
CA THR A 22 16.04 10.43 -25.08
C THR A 22 17.18 9.66 -24.41
N GLN A 23 17.67 8.60 -25.05
CA GLN A 23 18.86 7.87 -24.58
C GLN A 23 20.07 8.79 -24.35
N ARG A 24 20.25 9.79 -25.21
CA ARG A 24 21.35 10.75 -25.09
C ARG A 24 21.23 11.60 -23.81
N LYS A 25 20.05 12.17 -23.58
CA LYS A 25 19.78 12.96 -22.37
C LYS A 25 19.94 12.12 -21.11
N PHE A 26 19.47 10.88 -21.13
CA PHE A 26 19.65 9.95 -20.02
C PHE A 26 21.14 9.64 -19.77
N ALA A 27 21.90 9.33 -20.82
CA ALA A 27 23.34 9.06 -20.71
C ALA A 27 24.09 10.25 -20.08
N GLU A 28 23.79 11.47 -20.51
CA GLU A 28 24.34 12.70 -19.95
C GLU A 28 24.00 12.84 -18.44
N LEU A 29 22.75 12.58 -18.03
CA LEU A 29 22.31 12.67 -16.64
C LEU A 29 23.03 11.69 -15.69
N ILE A 30 23.33 10.48 -16.16
CA ILE A 30 24.04 9.47 -15.35
C ILE A 30 25.56 9.52 -15.51
N GLY A 31 26.10 10.51 -16.23
CA GLY A 31 27.54 10.66 -16.47
C GLY A 31 28.14 9.55 -17.34
N MET A 32 27.36 8.95 -18.24
CA MET A 32 27.78 7.88 -19.16
C MET A 32 27.89 8.39 -20.59
N SER A 33 28.83 7.84 -21.37
CA SER A 33 28.87 8.11 -22.82
C SER A 33 27.65 7.51 -23.54
N PRO A 34 27.04 8.22 -24.52
CA PRO A 34 25.92 7.67 -25.32
C PRO A 34 26.26 6.35 -26.02
N ASN A 35 27.49 6.18 -26.48
CA ASN A 35 27.97 4.94 -27.10
C ASN A 35 28.06 3.79 -26.08
N GLY A 36 28.47 4.08 -24.84
CA GLY A 36 28.49 3.12 -23.75
C GLY A 36 27.09 2.62 -23.40
N LEU A 37 26.11 3.54 -23.30
CA LEU A 37 24.72 3.20 -23.05
C LEU A 37 24.11 2.37 -24.19
N ASN A 38 24.34 2.77 -25.45
CA ASN A 38 23.85 2.05 -26.63
C ASN A 38 24.39 0.61 -26.71
N ALA A 39 25.63 0.38 -26.27
CA ALA A 39 26.19 -0.97 -26.19
C ALA A 39 25.47 -1.85 -25.15
N ILE A 40 24.98 -1.27 -24.06
CA ILE A 40 24.19 -1.97 -23.03
C ILE A 40 22.79 -2.26 -23.56
N VAL A 41 22.13 -1.27 -24.18
CA VAL A 41 20.80 -1.42 -24.79
C VAL A 41 20.77 -2.54 -25.83
N LYS A 42 21.82 -2.66 -26.65
CA LYS A 42 21.97 -3.72 -27.67
C LYS A 42 22.45 -5.07 -27.10
N GLY A 43 22.57 -5.23 -25.79
CA GLY A 43 23.03 -6.46 -25.15
C GLY A 43 24.52 -6.77 -25.33
N LYS A 44 25.32 -5.86 -25.92
CA LYS A 44 26.78 -6.05 -26.10
C LYS A 44 27.56 -5.88 -24.80
N LYS A 45 26.98 -5.21 -23.80
CA LYS A 45 27.51 -5.06 -22.45
C LYS A 45 26.42 -5.40 -21.43
N ARG A 46 26.80 -6.04 -20.33
CA ARG A 46 25.88 -6.37 -19.24
C ARG A 46 25.36 -5.10 -18.57
N LEU A 47 24.05 -5.04 -18.34
CA LEU A 47 23.44 -4.02 -17.48
C LEU A 47 23.83 -4.27 -16.02
N SER A 48 24.49 -3.30 -15.39
CA SER A 48 24.86 -3.39 -13.98
C SER A 48 23.69 -3.07 -13.06
N ARG A 49 23.70 -3.60 -11.83
CA ARG A 49 22.70 -3.27 -10.81
C ARG A 49 22.69 -1.78 -10.47
N ILE A 50 23.86 -1.15 -10.42
CA ILE A 50 24.00 0.28 -10.14
C ILE A 50 23.29 1.11 -11.22
N LEU A 51 23.47 0.76 -12.49
CA LEU A 51 22.79 1.44 -13.58
C LEU A 51 21.27 1.22 -13.51
N ALA A 52 20.80 0.01 -13.21
CA ALA A 52 19.37 -0.26 -13.02
C ALA A 52 18.77 0.57 -11.86
N LEU A 53 19.48 0.69 -10.73
CA LEU A 53 19.06 1.54 -9.60
C LEU A 53 19.05 3.03 -9.95
N ALA A 54 20.04 3.51 -10.72
CA ALA A 54 20.06 4.89 -11.20
C ALA A 54 18.88 5.17 -12.15
N THR A 55 18.58 4.24 -13.06
CA THR A 55 17.39 4.30 -13.93
C THR A 55 16.12 4.34 -13.09
N GLU A 56 16.01 3.50 -12.05
CA GLU A 56 14.85 3.49 -11.15
C GLU A 56 14.62 4.84 -10.48
N GLN A 57 15.66 5.48 -9.96
CA GLN A 57 15.51 6.78 -9.31
C GLN A 57 15.10 7.90 -10.29
N ILE A 58 15.54 7.83 -11.54
CA ILE A 58 15.28 8.86 -12.56
C ILE A 58 13.91 8.66 -13.23
N THR A 59 13.54 7.42 -13.52
CA THR A 59 12.38 7.08 -14.35
C THR A 59 11.19 6.51 -13.57
N GLY A 60 11.43 6.05 -12.33
CA GLY A 60 10.41 5.35 -11.53
C GLY A 60 10.16 3.90 -11.94
N VAL A 61 10.88 3.34 -12.92
CA VAL A 61 10.79 1.92 -13.29
C VAL A 61 11.71 1.07 -12.41
N GLU A 62 11.17 0.04 -11.76
CA GLU A 62 11.86 -0.79 -10.76
C GLU A 62 13.11 -1.47 -11.32
N ALA A 63 14.22 -1.39 -10.60
CA ALA A 63 15.49 -1.97 -11.02
C ALA A 63 15.42 -3.50 -11.14
N ASN A 64 14.60 -4.15 -10.31
CA ASN A 64 14.36 -5.60 -10.39
C ASN A 64 13.61 -5.98 -11.67
N TRP A 65 12.62 -5.19 -12.07
CA TRP A 65 11.93 -5.38 -13.34
C TRP A 65 12.89 -5.20 -14.52
N ILE A 66 13.71 -4.15 -14.51
CA ILE A 66 14.66 -3.89 -15.60
C ILE A 66 15.64 -5.07 -15.75
N LEU A 67 16.17 -5.60 -14.65
CA LEU A 67 17.15 -6.70 -14.69
C LEU A 67 16.51 -8.04 -15.01
N ASN A 68 15.46 -8.42 -14.28
CA ASN A 68 14.96 -9.79 -14.19
C ASN A 68 13.49 -9.93 -14.63
N GLU A 69 12.82 -8.85 -15.02
CA GLU A 69 11.38 -8.83 -15.32
C GLU A 69 10.48 -9.18 -14.12
N GLU A 70 11.00 -9.01 -12.91
CA GLU A 70 10.23 -9.16 -11.67
C GLU A 70 9.20 -8.04 -11.53
N GLN A 71 7.95 -8.38 -11.21
CA GLN A 71 6.90 -7.40 -10.94
C GLN A 71 7.10 -6.77 -9.54
N PRO A 72 6.68 -5.50 -9.32
CA PRO A 72 6.02 -4.60 -10.27
C PRO A 72 7.00 -3.89 -11.22
N MET A 73 6.53 -3.49 -12.40
CA MET A 73 7.32 -2.68 -13.34
C MET A 73 7.64 -1.29 -12.82
N ARG A 74 6.66 -0.62 -12.19
CA ARG A 74 6.82 0.72 -11.66
C ARG A 74 6.95 0.69 -10.15
N LYS A 75 7.82 1.56 -9.66
CA LYS A 75 7.97 1.84 -8.26
C LYS A 75 6.75 2.61 -7.80
N ASP A 76 6.05 2.08 -6.81
CA ASP A 76 5.07 2.87 -6.08
C ASP A 76 5.83 4.05 -5.41
N PRO A 77 5.63 5.31 -5.84
CA PRO A 77 6.33 6.46 -5.26
C PRO A 77 6.05 6.59 -3.76
N LEU A 78 4.88 6.10 -3.34
CA LEU A 78 4.46 6.13 -1.96
C LEU A 78 5.27 5.17 -1.11
N ARG A 79 5.90 4.10 -1.66
CA ARG A 79 6.74 3.13 -0.89
C ARG A 79 7.82 3.76 -0.01
N LYS A 80 8.29 4.96 -0.32
CA LYS A 80 9.27 5.68 0.50
C LYS A 80 8.66 6.44 1.68
N ILE A 81 7.35 6.67 1.64
CA ILE A 81 6.59 7.37 2.68
C ILE A 81 6.07 6.33 3.66
N ASP A 82 6.36 6.54 4.94
CA ASP A 82 5.82 5.73 6.03
C ASP A 82 4.29 5.68 5.92
N PRO A 83 3.63 4.52 6.12
CA PRO A 83 2.19 4.44 5.88
C PRO A 83 1.38 5.40 6.77
N TRP A 84 1.86 5.71 7.99
CA TRP A 84 1.23 6.73 8.83
C TRP A 84 1.29 8.12 8.18
N ASP A 85 2.46 8.50 7.65
CA ASP A 85 2.64 9.78 6.95
C ASP A 85 1.78 9.86 5.68
N ARG A 86 1.54 8.74 4.99
CA ARG A 86 0.61 8.70 3.86
C ARG A 86 -0.82 9.01 4.29
N MET A 87 -1.31 8.38 5.36
CA MET A 87 -2.64 8.66 5.90
C MET A 87 -2.78 10.14 6.28
N ILE A 88 -1.74 10.75 6.86
CA ILE A 88 -1.71 12.20 7.18
C ILE A 88 -1.95 13.04 5.92
N ILE A 89 -1.26 12.71 4.84
CA ILE A 89 -1.37 13.42 3.56
C ILE A 89 -2.74 13.21 2.93
N GLU A 90 -3.24 11.97 2.91
CA GLU A 90 -4.50 11.58 2.26
C GLU A 90 -5.71 12.21 2.96
N PHE A 91 -5.77 12.13 4.28
CA PHE A 91 -6.85 12.76 5.05
C PHE A 91 -6.71 14.27 5.16
N LYS A 92 -5.58 14.85 4.71
CA LYS A 92 -5.26 16.28 4.86
C LYS A 92 -5.37 16.76 6.32
N SER A 93 -5.24 15.83 7.27
CA SER A 93 -5.38 16.10 8.70
C SER A 93 -4.03 16.57 9.23
N TYR A 94 -3.88 17.88 9.40
CA TYR A 94 -2.69 18.45 10.02
C TYR A 94 -2.77 18.29 11.54
N ASN A 95 -2.11 17.26 12.08
CA ASN A 95 -1.81 17.07 13.50
C ASN A 95 -3.01 16.90 14.46
N VAL A 96 -4.13 16.32 14.02
CA VAL A 96 -5.24 15.97 14.92
C VAL A 96 -5.47 14.46 14.91
N GLU A 97 -4.82 13.72 15.82
CA GLU A 97 -4.88 12.25 15.87
C GLU A 97 -6.32 11.71 15.99
N HIS A 98 -7.20 12.39 16.72
CA HIS A 98 -8.62 12.00 16.85
C HIS A 98 -9.39 12.08 15.51
N GLU A 99 -8.96 12.91 14.55
CA GLU A 99 -9.57 12.93 13.21
C GLU A 99 -9.27 11.65 12.43
N PHE A 100 -8.11 11.02 12.65
CA PHE A 100 -7.76 9.77 11.96
C PHE A 100 -8.67 8.62 12.36
N PHE A 101 -9.00 8.51 13.64
CA PHE A 101 -9.96 7.51 14.10
C PHE A 101 -11.30 7.68 13.38
N VAL A 102 -11.82 8.89 13.33
CA VAL A 102 -13.09 9.19 12.66
C VAL A 102 -12.99 8.93 11.15
N ASN A 103 -11.92 9.38 10.51
CA ASN A 103 -11.73 9.27 9.06
C ASN A 103 -11.61 7.81 8.60
N VAL A 104 -10.82 6.98 9.31
CA VAL A 104 -10.67 5.55 8.98
C VAL A 104 -12.00 4.82 9.08
N PHE A 105 -12.75 5.02 10.17
CA PHE A 105 -14.04 4.34 10.31
C PHE A 105 -15.12 4.89 9.36
N ASN A 106 -15.05 6.17 8.99
CA ASN A 106 -15.92 6.73 7.96
C ASN A 106 -15.64 6.14 6.59
N GLU A 107 -14.38 5.91 6.24
CA GLU A 107 -13.99 5.27 4.98
C GLU A 107 -14.59 3.86 4.88
N ILE A 108 -14.47 3.05 5.94
CA ILE A 108 -15.10 1.72 6.01
C ILE A 108 -16.64 1.82 5.93
N ASP A 109 -17.23 2.83 6.57
CA ASP A 109 -18.67 3.07 6.51
C ASP A 109 -19.12 3.42 5.08
N GLN A 110 -18.33 4.21 4.34
CA GLN A 110 -18.57 4.54 2.93
C GLN A 110 -18.46 3.30 2.04
N GLN A 111 -17.42 2.48 2.21
CA GLN A 111 -17.24 1.24 1.45
C GLN A 111 -18.38 0.23 1.67
N SER A 112 -18.90 0.14 2.90
CA SER A 112 -20.00 -0.76 3.26
C SER A 112 -21.40 -0.17 3.00
N GLY A 113 -21.51 1.15 2.84
CA GLY A 113 -22.76 1.88 2.66
C GLY A 113 -23.66 1.36 1.53
N PRO A 114 -23.10 1.08 0.32
CA PRO A 114 -23.85 0.50 -0.78
C PRO A 114 -24.55 -0.82 -0.46
N PHE A 115 -24.03 -1.64 0.46
CA PHE A 115 -24.62 -2.93 0.83
C PHE A 115 -25.59 -2.82 2.00
N ARG A 116 -25.25 -2.01 3.01
CA ARG A 116 -26.08 -1.83 4.22
C ARG A 116 -27.37 -1.06 3.94
N ASN A 117 -27.32 -0.12 3.02
CA ASN A 117 -28.42 0.79 2.72
C ASN A 117 -29.07 0.49 1.34
N SER A 118 -28.73 -0.64 0.72
CA SER A 118 -29.32 -1.02 -0.58
C SER A 118 -30.81 -1.31 -0.43
N ILE A 119 -31.59 -0.83 -1.40
CA ILE A 119 -33.00 -1.21 -1.57
C ILE A 119 -33.11 -2.48 -2.43
N ASP A 120 -32.09 -2.80 -3.24
CA ASP A 120 -32.04 -4.04 -4.03
C ASP A 120 -31.66 -5.22 -3.13
N PRO A 121 -32.56 -6.21 -2.91
CA PRO A 121 -32.28 -7.37 -2.06
C PRO A 121 -31.13 -8.26 -2.57
N LYS A 122 -30.80 -8.19 -3.87
CA LYS A 122 -29.68 -8.95 -4.44
C LYS A 122 -28.32 -8.38 -4.07
N ILE A 123 -28.29 -7.12 -3.65
CA ILE A 123 -27.08 -6.38 -3.27
C ILE A 123 -27.06 -6.16 -1.76
N ALA A 124 -28.24 -6.00 -1.15
CA ALA A 124 -28.39 -5.74 0.27
C ALA A 124 -27.81 -6.88 1.11
N TRP A 125 -27.08 -6.50 2.16
CA TRP A 125 -26.67 -7.46 3.18
C TRP A 125 -27.87 -7.98 3.97
N SER A 126 -27.81 -9.27 4.31
CA SER A 126 -28.73 -9.89 5.27
C SER A 126 -28.59 -9.26 6.66
N GLU A 127 -29.61 -9.42 7.51
CA GLU A 127 -29.55 -8.97 8.91
C GLU A 127 -28.36 -9.56 9.67
N GLU A 128 -27.99 -10.81 9.38
CA GLU A 128 -26.84 -11.46 10.01
C GLU A 128 -25.52 -10.79 9.61
N GLN A 129 -25.36 -10.45 8.32
CA GLN A 129 -24.20 -9.72 7.84
C GLN A 129 -24.13 -8.31 8.46
N ILE A 130 -25.27 -7.61 8.57
CA ILE A 130 -25.33 -6.30 9.23
C ILE A 130 -24.96 -6.41 10.72
N ARG A 131 -25.51 -7.40 11.44
CA ARG A 131 -25.16 -7.66 12.85
C ARG A 131 -23.68 -7.97 13.01
N LYS A 132 -23.11 -8.80 12.12
CA LYS A 132 -21.69 -9.14 12.12
C LYS A 132 -20.83 -7.90 11.88
N TYR A 133 -21.15 -7.09 10.86
CA TYR A 133 -20.45 -5.84 10.57
C TYR A 133 -20.44 -4.90 11.80
N ILE A 134 -21.59 -4.66 12.41
CA ILE A 134 -21.70 -3.78 13.59
C ILE A 134 -20.85 -4.31 14.75
N ALA A 135 -20.87 -5.62 15.00
CA ALA A 135 -20.08 -6.23 16.05
C ALA A 135 -18.57 -6.05 15.81
N LEU A 136 -18.09 -6.31 14.59
CA LEU A 136 -16.70 -6.15 14.19
C LEU A 136 -16.23 -4.68 14.33
N ILE A 137 -17.03 -3.73 13.84
CA ILE A 137 -16.69 -2.30 13.95
C ILE A 137 -16.62 -1.86 15.41
N ASN A 138 -17.57 -2.27 16.25
CA ASN A 138 -17.58 -1.92 17.67
C ASN A 138 -16.39 -2.55 18.41
N GLU A 139 -16.04 -3.79 18.08
CA GLU A 139 -14.87 -4.46 18.64
C GLU A 139 -13.58 -3.74 18.27
N ALA A 140 -13.36 -3.44 16.99
CA ALA A 140 -12.18 -2.71 16.52
C ALA A 140 -12.08 -1.32 17.17
N LYS A 141 -13.17 -0.56 17.19
CA LYS A 141 -13.23 0.77 17.84
C LYS A 141 -12.81 0.69 19.29
N ARG A 142 -13.34 -0.28 20.04
CA ARG A 142 -13.03 -0.47 21.47
C ARG A 142 -11.56 -0.82 21.69
N ILE A 143 -10.98 -1.70 20.86
CA ILE A 143 -9.56 -2.08 20.99
C ILE A 143 -8.66 -0.87 20.69
N ILE A 144 -8.94 -0.14 19.61
CA ILE A 144 -8.12 1.00 19.20
C ILE A 144 -8.28 2.17 20.20
N ASP A 145 -9.49 2.44 20.68
CA ASP A 145 -9.76 3.46 21.70
C ASP A 145 -9.00 3.14 23.00
N PHE A 146 -8.93 1.87 23.41
CA PHE A 146 -8.14 1.46 24.57
C PHE A 146 -6.69 1.92 24.49
N PHE A 147 -6.04 1.86 23.31
CA PHE A 147 -4.66 2.32 23.15
C PHE A 147 -4.50 3.84 23.31
N MET A 148 -5.52 4.65 22.99
CA MET A 148 -5.48 6.10 23.24
C MET A 148 -5.39 6.45 24.72
N HIS A 149 -5.91 5.57 25.59
CA HIS A 149 -5.91 5.77 27.04
C HIS A 149 -4.65 5.23 27.74
N LEU A 150 -3.74 4.60 26.99
CA LEU A 150 -2.44 4.19 27.51
C LEU A 150 -1.44 5.35 27.51
N GLY A 151 -0.37 5.23 28.29
CA GLY A 151 0.71 6.21 28.29
C GLY A 151 1.37 6.32 26.91
N VAL A 152 1.86 7.50 26.54
CA VAL A 152 2.40 7.81 25.19
C VAL A 152 3.37 6.74 24.67
N ASN A 153 4.27 6.25 25.51
CA ASN A 153 5.29 5.26 25.12
C ASN A 153 4.74 3.84 24.91
N GLU A 154 3.52 3.57 25.36
CA GLU A 154 2.88 2.25 25.29
C GLU A 154 1.69 2.25 24.33
N GLY A 155 0.95 3.37 24.22
CA GLY A 155 -0.29 3.47 23.47
C GLY A 155 -0.14 3.95 22.02
N GLN A 156 0.81 4.85 21.75
CA GLN A 156 0.86 5.54 20.45
C GLN A 156 1.23 4.62 19.28
N GLY A 157 2.21 3.73 19.48
CA GLY A 157 2.56 2.70 18.49
C GLY A 157 1.36 1.82 18.11
N PRO A 158 0.76 1.07 19.06
CA PRO A 158 -0.35 0.17 18.76
C PRO A 158 -1.62 0.91 18.29
N TYR A 159 -1.87 2.13 18.77
CA TYR A 159 -2.97 2.96 18.27
C TYR A 159 -2.82 3.26 16.77
N ARG A 160 -1.65 3.77 16.36
CA ARG A 160 -1.37 4.11 14.96
C ARG A 160 -1.38 2.87 14.08
N LEU A 161 -0.74 1.79 14.54
CA LEU A 161 -0.72 0.52 13.81
C LEU A 161 -2.13 -0.05 13.64
N GLY A 162 -2.96 -0.01 14.69
CA GLY A 162 -4.35 -0.46 14.63
C GLY A 162 -5.18 0.33 13.61
N LEU A 163 -5.01 1.66 13.56
CA LEU A 163 -5.68 2.49 12.55
C LEU A 163 -5.20 2.19 11.12
N MET A 164 -3.89 2.00 10.93
CA MET A 164 -3.31 1.65 9.64
C MET A 164 -3.83 0.29 9.14
N ILE A 165 -3.93 -0.71 10.02
CA ILE A 165 -4.52 -2.01 9.69
C ILE A 165 -5.99 -1.83 9.28
N MET A 166 -6.77 -1.09 10.07
CA MET A 166 -8.19 -0.88 9.77
C MET A 166 -8.42 -0.08 8.50
N TYR A 167 -7.51 0.82 8.12
CA TYR A 167 -7.60 1.57 6.86
C TYR A 167 -7.59 0.64 5.64
N GLY A 168 -6.79 -0.43 5.66
CA GLY A 168 -6.85 -1.52 4.67
C GLY A 168 -6.09 -1.28 3.36
N GLU A 169 -5.48 -0.11 3.17
CA GLU A 169 -4.74 0.23 1.94
C GLU A 169 -3.27 -0.23 1.93
N PHE A 170 -2.78 -0.80 3.04
CA PHE A 170 -1.37 -1.18 3.19
C PHE A 170 -1.20 -2.70 3.23
N SER A 171 -0.18 -3.19 2.52
CA SER A 171 0.25 -4.59 2.63
C SER A 171 0.88 -4.89 3.99
N GLU A 172 0.89 -6.16 4.39
CA GLU A 172 1.58 -6.62 5.61
C GLU A 172 3.06 -6.24 5.63
N GLU A 173 3.74 -6.26 4.49
CA GLU A 173 5.13 -5.80 4.40
C GLU A 173 5.27 -4.32 4.74
N GLN A 174 4.34 -3.47 4.27
CA GLN A 174 4.36 -2.04 4.58
C GLN A 174 4.01 -1.78 6.05
N LEU A 175 3.05 -2.51 6.60
CA LEU A 175 2.66 -2.40 8.01
C LEU A 175 3.81 -2.81 8.94
N ASN A 176 4.47 -3.94 8.67
CA ASN A 176 5.58 -4.45 9.47
C ASN A 176 6.83 -3.58 9.41
N ASN A 177 7.03 -2.85 8.31
CA ASN A 177 8.14 -1.92 8.14
C ASN A 177 7.79 -0.48 8.58
N SER A 178 6.59 -0.25 9.10
CA SER A 178 6.16 1.10 9.52
C SER A 178 6.81 1.54 10.82
N SER A 179 6.90 2.85 10.99
CA SER A 179 7.32 3.49 12.23
C SER A 179 6.45 3.03 13.42
N ALA A 180 5.13 2.91 13.24
CA ALA A 180 4.21 2.45 14.27
C ALA A 180 4.50 1.02 14.74
N ALA A 181 4.85 0.12 13.81
CA ALA A 181 5.24 -1.25 14.15
C ALA A 181 6.52 -1.31 15.00
N LEU A 182 7.51 -0.45 14.71
CA LEU A 182 8.74 -0.37 15.52
C LEU A 182 8.48 0.01 16.99
N PHE A 183 7.42 0.79 17.24
CA PHE A 183 7.00 1.20 18.58
C PHE A 183 5.88 0.32 19.17
N THR A 184 5.55 -0.79 18.51
CA THR A 184 4.53 -1.73 18.99
C THR A 184 5.19 -3.04 19.41
N ASP A 185 5.20 -3.31 20.72
CA ASP A 185 5.52 -4.65 21.22
C ASP A 185 4.27 -5.54 21.11
N GLU A 186 4.10 -6.23 19.98
CA GLU A 186 2.93 -7.09 19.74
C GLU A 186 2.78 -8.19 20.80
N LYS A 187 3.87 -8.61 21.47
CA LYS A 187 3.78 -9.57 22.58
C LYS A 187 3.08 -9.00 23.80
N ARG A 188 3.12 -7.67 23.97
CA ARG A 188 2.39 -6.94 25.03
C ARG A 188 0.99 -6.53 24.58
N HIS A 189 0.76 -6.46 23.27
CA HIS A 189 -0.51 -6.05 22.67
C HIS A 189 -1.04 -7.10 21.68
N PRO A 190 -1.41 -8.30 22.15
CA PRO A 190 -1.96 -9.37 21.28
C PRO A 190 -3.27 -8.97 20.62
N SER A 191 -3.93 -7.92 21.11
CA SER A 191 -5.12 -7.35 20.49
C SER A 191 -4.86 -6.72 19.12
N ILE A 192 -3.61 -6.45 18.74
CA ILE A 192 -3.26 -6.02 17.38
C ILE A 192 -3.56 -7.13 16.36
N ASP A 193 -3.24 -8.38 16.68
CA ASP A 193 -3.57 -9.51 15.79
C ASP A 193 -5.08 -9.66 15.64
N ARG A 194 -5.84 -9.40 16.71
CA ARG A 194 -7.30 -9.37 16.63
C ARG A 194 -7.80 -8.26 15.69
N ILE A 195 -7.14 -7.10 15.63
CA ILE A 195 -7.49 -6.05 14.66
C ILE A 195 -7.25 -6.54 13.22
N ARG A 196 -6.14 -7.26 12.96
CA ARG A 196 -5.87 -7.85 11.63
C ARG A 196 -6.96 -8.84 11.24
N GLU A 197 -7.34 -9.74 12.15
CA GLU A 197 -8.44 -10.68 11.93
C GLU A 197 -9.76 -9.94 11.63
N ILE A 198 -10.11 -8.92 12.42
CA ILE A 198 -11.31 -8.11 12.19
C ILE A 198 -11.28 -7.47 10.80
N ARG A 199 -10.14 -6.92 10.37
CA ARG A 199 -10.01 -6.33 9.03
C ARG A 199 -10.25 -7.37 7.94
N LEU A 200 -9.64 -8.54 8.04
CA LEU A 200 -9.86 -9.64 7.09
C LEU A 200 -11.34 -10.07 7.05
N GLU A 201 -11.99 -10.16 8.21
CA GLU A 201 -13.42 -10.47 8.28
C GLU A 201 -14.31 -9.38 7.66
N LEU A 202 -13.93 -8.10 7.80
CA LEU A 202 -14.62 -6.98 7.16
C LEU A 202 -14.41 -6.99 5.64
N ASP A 203 -13.19 -7.23 5.17
CA ASP A 203 -12.88 -7.38 3.75
C ASP A 203 -13.67 -8.53 3.12
N ASP A 204 -13.79 -9.64 3.83
CA ASP A 204 -14.63 -10.77 3.41
C ASP A 204 -16.10 -10.38 3.29
N LEU A 205 -16.63 -9.58 4.22
CA LEU A 205 -18.02 -9.10 4.15
C LEU A 205 -18.24 -8.12 2.99
N ILE A 206 -17.29 -7.20 2.77
CA ILE A 206 -17.36 -6.16 1.73
C ILE A 206 -17.22 -6.79 0.33
N ASN A 207 -16.34 -7.77 0.17
CA ASN A 207 -16.05 -8.38 -1.13
C ASN A 207 -16.96 -9.55 -1.51
N LYS A 208 -17.78 -10.08 -0.57
CA LYS A 208 -18.75 -11.15 -0.84
C LYS A 208 -20.18 -10.57 -0.88
N PRO A 209 -20.68 -10.14 -2.06
CA PRO A 209 -22.08 -9.70 -2.17
C PRO A 209 -23.03 -10.86 -1.82
N ASN A 210 -24.21 -10.50 -1.32
CA ASN A 210 -25.20 -11.47 -0.84
C ASN A 210 -25.60 -12.43 -1.97
N THR A 211 -25.19 -13.70 -1.88
CA THR A 211 -25.50 -14.72 -2.90
C THR A 211 -26.93 -15.25 -2.80
N LYS A 212 -27.71 -14.82 -1.81
CA LYS A 212 -29.12 -15.18 -1.67
C LYS A 212 -29.97 -13.93 -1.66
N GLY A 213 -30.72 -13.74 -2.74
CA GLY A 213 -31.97 -13.00 -2.67
C GLY A 213 -32.96 -13.85 -1.89
N ASP A 214 -33.04 -13.62 -0.59
CA ASP A 214 -34.18 -14.03 0.23
C ASP A 214 -35.25 -12.92 0.16
#